data_AF-A0A1G9ENT3-F1
#
_entry.id   AF-A0A1G9ENT3-F1
#
_cell.length_a   1.000
_cell.length_b   1.000
_cell.length_c   1.000
_cell.angle_alpha   90.00
_cell.angle_beta   90.00
_cell.angle_gamma   90.00
#
_symmetry.space_group_name_H-M   'P 1'
#
loop_
_entity.id
_entity.type
_entity.pdbx_description
1 polymer ?
#
loop_
_entity_poly.entity_id
_entity_poly.type
_entity_poly.pdbx_seq_one_letter_code
_entity_poly.pdbx_strand_id
1 'polypeptide(L)'
;MTNEVKNVPELRFPEFDEEWEKKRLKDICKINPKFEDNFPSEFNYIDLESVKKGKIYKISKYTMHNAPSRAQRVAKQGDIFFQTVRPYQQNNFVFVDDSYPTVVSTGYAQLRSNLNPSYFI
;
A
#
# COMPACT_ATOMS: atom_id res chain seq x y z
N MET A 1 -42.85 -11.78 0.09
CA MET A 1 -41.66 -12.52 -0.35
C MET A 1 -40.46 -11.63 -0.09
N THR A 2 -39.68 -11.91 0.94
CA THR A 2 -38.44 -11.19 1.23
C THR A 2 -37.36 -11.71 0.28
N ASN A 3 -36.88 -10.85 -0.62
CA ASN A 3 -35.71 -11.18 -1.43
C ASN A 3 -34.51 -11.32 -0.48
N GLU A 4 -34.12 -12.54 -0.17
CA GLU A 4 -32.84 -12.82 0.50
C GLU A 4 -31.72 -12.43 -0.46
N VAL A 5 -31.05 -11.31 -0.18
CA VAL A 5 -29.86 -10.90 -0.90
C VAL A 5 -28.73 -11.83 -0.45
N LYS A 6 -28.42 -12.86 -1.25
CA LYS A 6 -27.23 -13.69 -1.03
C LYS A 6 -25.98 -12.83 -1.19
N ASN A 7 -25.11 -12.80 -0.18
CA ASN A 7 -23.78 -12.18 -0.26
C ASN A 7 -22.77 -13.10 -0.97
N VAL A 8 -23.23 -13.87 -1.96
CA VAL A 8 -22.43 -14.82 -2.72
C VAL A 8 -22.53 -14.41 -4.20
N PRO A 9 -21.40 -14.17 -4.89
CA PRO A 9 -21.40 -13.83 -6.30
C PRO A 9 -21.88 -15.01 -7.15
N GLU A 10 -22.49 -14.71 -8.29
CA GLU A 10 -23.00 -15.73 -9.22
C GLU A 10 -21.88 -16.60 -9.81
N LEU A 11 -20.69 -16.03 -9.96
CA LEU A 11 -19.47 -16.71 -10.40
C LEU A 11 -18.41 -16.64 -9.31
N ARG A 12 -17.85 -17.78 -8.95
CA ARG A 12 -16.80 -17.90 -7.95
C ARG A 12 -15.90 -19.10 -8.23
N PHE A 13 -14.64 -19.01 -7.86
CA PHE A 13 -13.76 -20.17 -7.90
C PHE A 13 -14.19 -21.22 -6.85
N PRO A 14 -14.09 -22.52 -7.17
CA PRO A 14 -14.57 -23.59 -6.28
C PRO A 14 -13.95 -23.59 -4.88
N GLU A 15 -12.74 -23.06 -4.73
CA GLU A 15 -12.02 -22.95 -3.46
C GLU A 15 -12.55 -21.87 -2.51
N PHE A 16 -13.53 -21.06 -2.94
CA PHE A 16 -14.21 -20.09 -2.09
C PHE A 16 -15.70 -20.43 -2.00
N ASP A 17 -16.20 -20.73 -0.81
CA ASP A 17 -17.59 -21.12 -0.56
C ASP A 17 -18.30 -20.20 0.45
N GLU A 18 -17.55 -19.52 1.32
CA GLU A 18 -18.05 -18.59 2.34
C GLU A 18 -18.73 -17.32 1.77
N GLU A 19 -19.67 -16.72 2.52
CA GLU A 19 -20.29 -15.45 2.14
C GLU A 19 -19.29 -14.27 2.17
N TRP A 20 -19.49 -13.26 1.31
CA TRP A 20 -18.73 -12.02 1.40
C TRP A 20 -19.06 -11.25 2.66
N GLU A 21 -18.04 -10.82 3.38
CA GLU A 21 -18.17 -9.92 4.52
C GLU A 21 -17.77 -8.48 4.15
N LYS A 22 -18.60 -7.50 4.53
CA LYS A 22 -18.25 -6.09 4.40
C LYS A 22 -17.38 -5.65 5.58
N LYS A 23 -16.09 -5.44 5.34
CA LYS A 23 -15.15 -4.90 6.34
C LYS A 23 -14.73 -3.48 6.01
N ARG A 24 -14.39 -2.68 7.04
CA ARG A 24 -13.72 -1.40 6.81
C ARG A 24 -12.23 -1.66 6.66
N LEU A 25 -11.56 -0.88 5.81
CA LEU A 25 -10.12 -1.05 5.54
C LEU A 25 -9.28 -1.01 6.83
N LYS A 26 -9.59 -0.10 7.75
CA LYS A 26 -8.92 0.02 9.05
C LYS A 26 -9.04 -1.22 9.95
N ASP A 27 -10.04 -2.07 9.72
CA ASP A 27 -10.30 -3.27 10.53
C ASP A 27 -9.45 -4.45 10.01
N ILE A 28 -8.92 -4.37 8.79
CA ILE A 28 -8.13 -5.42 8.13
C ILE A 28 -6.68 -5.03 7.82
N CYS A 29 -6.32 -3.76 7.97
CA CYS A 29 -4.94 -3.30 7.80
C CYS A 29 -4.58 -2.13 8.73
N LYS A 30 -3.31 -2.04 9.09
CA LYS A 30 -2.73 -0.84 9.71
C LYS A 30 -2.50 0.21 8.62
N ILE A 31 -3.14 1.36 8.76
CA ILE A 31 -3.02 2.48 7.82
C ILE A 31 -1.99 3.47 8.37
N ASN A 32 -1.01 3.86 7.55
CA ASN A 32 0.05 4.80 7.89
C ASN A 32 0.70 4.51 9.25
N PRO A 33 1.23 3.28 9.47
CA PRO A 33 1.87 2.94 10.73
C PRO A 33 2.95 3.97 11.07
N LYS A 34 2.98 4.43 12.32
CA LYS A 34 4.08 5.28 12.80
C LYS A 34 5.38 4.46 12.72
N PHE A 35 6.48 5.11 12.39
CA PHE A 35 7.78 4.49 12.61
C PHE A 35 8.06 4.58 14.11
N GLU A 36 8.33 3.44 14.75
CA GLU A 36 8.45 3.39 16.21
C GLU A 36 9.86 3.81 16.65
N ASP A 37 10.97 3.33 16.05
CA ASP A 37 12.32 3.78 16.48
C ASP A 37 13.46 3.68 15.43
N ASN A 38 13.22 3.20 14.19
CA ASN A 38 14.29 2.93 13.20
C ASN A 38 14.09 3.67 11.88
N PHE A 39 14.09 5.00 11.89
CA PHE A 39 14.19 5.73 10.63
C PHE A 39 15.61 5.55 10.06
N PRO A 40 15.76 5.07 8.82
CA PRO A 40 17.08 4.76 8.28
C PRO A 40 17.91 6.03 8.07
N SER A 41 19.22 5.97 8.35
CA SER A 41 20.15 7.08 8.12
C SER A 41 20.31 7.38 6.63
N GLU A 42 20.21 6.35 5.78
CA GLU A 42 20.23 6.40 4.33
C GLU A 42 19.14 5.49 3.75
N PHE A 43 18.45 5.95 2.71
CA PHE A 43 17.33 5.22 2.14
C PHE A 43 17.07 5.61 0.67
N ASN A 44 16.41 4.68 -0.02
CA ASN A 44 15.73 4.93 -1.29
C ASN A 44 14.45 5.72 -1.03
N TYR A 45 14.19 6.75 -1.80
CA TYR A 45 12.98 7.56 -1.74
C TYR A 45 12.13 7.36 -3.00
N ILE A 46 10.84 7.09 -2.78
CA ILE A 46 9.82 6.98 -3.82
C ILE A 46 8.80 8.09 -3.60
N ASP A 47 8.69 9.00 -4.57
CA ASP A 47 7.68 10.04 -4.61
C ASP A 47 6.60 9.77 -5.66
N LEU A 48 5.68 10.73 -5.83
CA LEU A 48 4.59 10.63 -6.81
C LEU A 48 5.10 10.58 -8.26
N GLU A 49 6.27 11.17 -8.53
CA GLU A 49 6.86 11.17 -9.87
C GLU A 49 7.59 9.87 -10.14
N SER A 50 7.98 9.12 -9.11
CA SER A 50 8.73 7.88 -9.22
C SER A 50 7.92 6.69 -9.73
N VAL A 51 6.59 6.81 -9.78
CA VAL A 51 5.66 5.73 -10.13
C VAL A 51 4.76 6.12 -11.30
N LYS A 52 4.62 5.22 -12.27
CA LYS A 52 3.72 5.39 -13.42
C LYS A 52 3.01 4.08 -13.72
N LYS A 53 1.68 4.10 -13.78
CA LYS A 53 0.83 2.91 -14.01
C LYS A 53 1.18 1.77 -13.04
N GLY A 54 1.35 2.12 -11.77
CA GLY A 54 1.70 1.18 -10.69
C GLY A 54 3.11 0.60 -10.72
N LYS A 55 3.98 1.06 -11.63
CA LYS A 55 5.38 0.62 -11.72
C LYS A 55 6.33 1.74 -11.27
N ILE A 56 7.24 1.39 -10.38
CA ILE A 56 8.35 2.26 -9.97
C ILE A 56 9.37 2.27 -11.11
N TYR A 57 9.72 3.45 -11.62
CA TYR A 57 10.70 3.60 -12.72
C TYR A 57 11.88 4.52 -12.35
N LYS A 58 11.80 5.18 -11.21
CA LYS A 58 12.84 6.05 -10.68
C LYS A 58 12.94 5.81 -9.18
N ILE A 59 14.18 5.74 -8.69
CA ILE A 59 14.49 5.66 -7.26
C ILE A 59 15.58 6.69 -6.99
N SER A 60 15.38 7.51 -5.97
CA SER A 60 16.34 8.56 -5.58
C SER A 60 16.91 8.23 -4.20
N LYS A 61 18.22 8.40 -3.98
CA LYS A 61 18.84 8.12 -2.68
C LYS A 61 18.94 9.37 -1.83
N TYR A 62 18.62 9.25 -0.54
CA TYR A 62 18.66 10.33 0.44
C TYR A 62 19.27 9.86 1.76
N THR A 63 19.81 10.82 2.51
CA THR A 63 20.13 10.69 3.92
C THR A 63 19.02 11.33 4.74
N MET A 64 18.96 11.03 6.04
CA MET A 64 18.02 11.69 6.95
C MET A 64 18.15 13.24 6.92
N HIS A 65 19.37 13.76 6.75
CA HIS A 65 19.63 15.21 6.76
C HIS A 65 19.11 15.94 5.51
N ASN A 66 19.16 15.32 4.33
CA ASN A 66 18.71 15.93 3.08
C ASN A 66 17.34 15.41 2.61
N ALA A 67 16.66 14.62 3.45
CA ALA A 67 15.37 14.03 3.18
C ALA A 67 14.30 15.10 2.90
N PRO A 68 13.46 14.93 1.87
CA PRO A 68 12.27 15.76 1.70
C PRO A 68 11.33 15.60 2.91
N SER A 69 10.65 16.66 3.32
CA SER A 69 9.70 16.61 4.45
C SER A 69 8.58 15.59 4.28
N ARG A 70 8.27 15.19 3.04
CA ARG A 70 7.28 14.16 2.71
C ARG A 70 7.80 12.72 2.83
N ALA A 71 9.11 12.49 2.98
CA ALA A 71 9.66 11.16 3.17
C ALA A 71 9.39 10.65 4.59
N GLN A 72 8.24 10.00 4.79
CA GLN A 72 7.79 9.58 6.13
C GLN A 72 7.23 8.15 6.21
N ARG A 73 6.98 7.49 5.07
CA ARG A 73 6.40 6.14 5.05
C ARG A 73 7.49 5.10 4.89
N VAL A 74 8.01 4.56 5.99
CA VAL A 74 9.04 3.51 5.95
C VAL A 74 8.39 2.22 5.42
N ALA A 75 8.81 1.80 4.24
CA ALA A 75 8.27 0.65 3.53
C ALA A 75 8.77 -0.67 4.14
N LYS A 76 7.90 -1.68 4.12
CA LYS A 76 8.25 -3.09 4.35
C LYS A 76 7.68 -3.92 3.22
N GLN A 77 8.33 -5.04 2.92
CA GLN A 77 7.83 -5.98 1.92
C GLN A 77 6.36 -6.33 2.19
N GLY A 78 5.55 -6.26 1.13
CA GLY A 78 4.11 -6.49 1.18
C GLY A 78 3.26 -5.26 1.49
N ASP A 79 3.86 -4.12 1.88
CA ASP A 79 3.10 -2.89 2.04
C ASP A 79 2.50 -2.44 0.71
N ILE A 80 1.25 -1.96 0.77
CA ILE A 80 0.59 -1.33 -0.37
C ILE A 80 0.69 0.18 -0.20
N PHE A 81 1.10 0.86 -1.26
CA PHE A 81 1.11 2.30 -1.34
C PHE A 81 -0.01 2.77 -2.27
N PHE A 82 -1.07 3.29 -1.66
CA PHE A 82 -2.24 3.82 -2.37
C PHE A 82 -2.10 5.33 -2.55
N GLN A 83 -2.08 5.81 -3.79
CA GLN A 83 -1.87 7.22 -4.10
C GLN A 83 -3.11 8.03 -3.67
N THR A 84 -2.93 8.95 -2.73
CA THR A 84 -4.03 9.81 -2.26
C THR A 84 -4.07 11.15 -3.00
N VAL A 85 -2.96 11.54 -3.62
CA VAL A 85 -2.89 12.72 -4.49
C VAL A 85 -3.21 12.33 -5.93
N ARG A 86 -4.26 12.89 -6.54
CA ARG A 86 -4.69 12.55 -7.91
C ARG A 86 -4.93 11.04 -8.11
N PRO A 87 -5.78 10.40 -7.29
CA PRO A 87 -5.98 8.95 -7.29
C PRO A 87 -6.44 8.38 -8.64
N TYR A 88 -7.06 9.19 -9.50
CA TYR A 88 -7.44 8.82 -10.87
C TYR A 88 -6.25 8.42 -11.76
N GLN A 89 -5.02 8.75 -11.38
CA GLN A 89 -3.81 8.31 -12.09
C GLN A 89 -3.46 6.83 -11.81
N GLN A 90 -4.04 6.25 -10.75
CA GLN A 90 -3.88 4.85 -10.39
C GLN A 90 -2.41 4.40 -10.25
N ASN A 91 -1.52 5.26 -9.72
CA ASN A 91 -0.12 4.88 -9.46
C ASN A 91 0.04 4.17 -8.11
N ASN A 92 -0.89 3.26 -7.79
CA ASN A 92 -0.81 2.40 -6.60
C ASN A 92 0.19 1.27 -6.85
N PHE A 93 0.91 0.83 -5.84
CA PHE A 93 1.85 -0.28 -6.00
C PHE A 93 2.00 -1.09 -4.71
N VAL A 94 2.36 -2.36 -4.86
CA VAL A 94 2.85 -3.22 -3.77
C VAL A 94 4.36 -3.12 -3.73
N PHE A 95 4.90 -2.86 -2.55
CA PHE A 95 6.34 -2.85 -2.33
C PHE A 95 6.85 -4.28 -2.13
N VAL A 96 7.75 -4.72 -3.00
CA VAL A 96 8.20 -6.13 -3.06
C VAL A 96 9.69 -6.32 -2.78
N ASP A 97 10.50 -5.26 -2.87
CA ASP A 97 11.96 -5.33 -2.72
C ASP A 97 12.40 -4.54 -1.49
N ASP A 98 12.69 -5.24 -0.40
CA ASP A 98 13.19 -4.65 0.85
C ASP A 98 14.71 -4.81 1.03
N SER A 99 15.44 -5.12 -0.04
CA SER A 99 16.91 -5.29 -0.03
C SER A 99 17.66 -4.04 0.43
N TYR A 100 17.05 -2.86 0.28
CA TYR A 100 17.57 -1.60 0.78
C TYR A 100 16.46 -0.77 1.46
N PRO A 101 16.75 -0.09 2.58
CA PRO A 101 15.77 0.75 3.27
C PRO A 101 15.10 1.72 2.30
N THR A 102 13.77 1.70 2.28
CA THR A 102 12.98 2.53 1.36
C THR A 102 11.93 3.31 2.12
N VAL A 103 11.81 4.59 1.79
CA VAL A 103 10.83 5.51 2.36
C VAL A 103 9.98 6.07 1.23
N VAL A 104 8.67 6.08 1.41
CA VAL A 104 7.71 6.56 0.44
C VAL A 104 7.12 7.88 0.88
N SER A 105 6.78 8.73 -0.09
CA SER A 105 6.14 10.02 0.13
C SER A 105 4.80 9.89 0.88
N THR A 106 4.50 10.85 1.74
CA THR A 106 3.18 11.03 2.36
C THR A 106 2.05 11.31 1.36
N GLY A 107 2.35 11.53 0.08
CA GLY A 107 1.37 11.51 -1.01
C GLY A 107 0.73 10.13 -1.25
N TYR A 108 1.23 9.10 -0.55
CA TYR A 108 0.66 7.77 -0.47
C TYR A 108 0.10 7.48 0.93
N ALA A 109 -1.02 6.75 0.97
CA ALA A 109 -1.44 5.98 2.12
C ALA A 109 -0.72 4.64 2.11
N GLN A 110 -0.04 4.33 3.21
CA GLN A 110 0.61 3.04 3.43
C GLN A 110 -0.40 2.09 4.08
N LEU A 111 -0.68 0.96 3.45
CA LEU A 111 -1.53 -0.09 3.99
C LEU A 111 -0.66 -1.30 4.29
N ARG A 112 -0.65 -1.71 5.56
CA ARG A 112 0.08 -2.89 6.03
C ARG A 112 -0.91 -3.91 6.57
N SER A 113 -1.03 -5.05 5.90
CA SER A 113 -1.92 -6.14 6.26
C SER A 113 -1.18 -7.47 6.26
N ASN A 114 -1.73 -8.47 6.95
CA ASN A 114 -1.29 -9.87 6.86
C ASN A 114 -2.03 -10.64 5.74
N LEU A 115 -3.01 -9.99 5.09
CA LEU A 115 -3.70 -10.53 3.93
C LEU A 115 -2.81 -10.43 2.68
N ASN A 116 -3.14 -11.19 1.63
CA ASN A 116 -2.44 -11.08 0.36
C ASN A 116 -2.55 -9.65 -0.18
N PRO A 117 -1.43 -8.93 -0.40
CA PRO A 117 -1.45 -7.56 -0.90
C PRO A 117 -2.16 -7.39 -2.24
N SER A 118 -2.18 -8.43 -3.08
CA SER A 118 -2.87 -8.41 -4.37
C SER A 118 -4.39 -8.32 -4.27
N TYR A 119 -4.98 -8.48 -3.08
CA TYR A 119 -6.42 -8.29 -2.89
C TYR A 119 -6.82 -6.81 -2.82
N PHE A 120 -5.86 -5.89 -2.75
CA PHE A 120 -6.12 -4.46 -2.53
C PHE A 120 -5.92 -3.58 -3.77
N ILE A 121 -5.25 -4.05 -4.83
CA ILE A 121 -4.92 -3.26 -6.03
C ILE A 121 -5.10 -4.05 -7.33
#